data_AF-A0A831KH14-F1
#
_entry.id   AF-A0A831KH14-F1
#
_cell.length_a   1.000
_cell.length_b   1.000
_cell.length_c   1.000
_cell.angle_alpha   90.00
_cell.angle_beta   90.00
_cell.angle_gamma   90.00
#
_symmetry.space_group_name_H-M   'P 1'
#
loop_
_entity.id
_entity.type
_entity.pdbx_description
1 polymer ?
#
loop_
_entity_poly.entity_id
_entity_poly.type
_entity_poly.pdbx_seq_one_letter_code
_entity_poly.pdbx_strand_id
1 'polypeptide(L)'
;ILAYSIVKEAFEIIEERTKKNPIQVLVDALVNAGPREEVVRLKYGGIAVPRAVDTSSLRRLDIALRNIAEGARIASFKSKKTIAECLAEEIISAANNDNRSYAISKKEEVERVAKSAR
;
A
#
# COMPACT_ATOMS: atom_id res chain seq x y z
N ILE A 1 22.05 -3.48 -4.43
CA ILE A 1 21.91 -4.09 -5.78
C ILE A 1 20.74 -5.09 -5.81
N LEU A 2 20.61 -5.99 -4.83
CA LEU A 2 19.49 -6.96 -4.79
C LEU A 2 18.08 -6.34 -4.88
N ALA A 3 17.81 -5.27 -4.12
CA ALA A 3 16.51 -4.59 -4.17
C ALA A 3 16.19 -4.00 -5.55
N TYR A 4 17.20 -3.53 -6.27
CA TYR A 4 17.02 -3.00 -7.62
C TYR A 4 16.66 -4.10 -8.61
N SER A 5 17.32 -5.25 -8.53
CA SER A 5 17.01 -6.42 -9.38
C SER A 5 15.58 -6.90 -9.17
N ILE A 6 15.12 -6.99 -7.92
CA ILE A 6 13.74 -7.40 -7.59
C ILE A 6 12.71 -6.44 -8.20
N VAL A 7 12.94 -5.12 -8.09
CA VAL A 7 12.02 -4.12 -8.64
C VAL A 7 12.01 -4.19 -10.17
N LYS A 8 13.18 -4.41 -10.79
CA LYS A 8 13.30 -4.57 -12.24
C LYS A 8 12.51 -5.80 -12.73
N GLU A 9 12.72 -6.95 -12.09
CA GLU A 9 11.99 -8.19 -12.41
C GLU A 9 10.48 -8.02 -12.19
N ALA A 10 10.06 -7.35 -11.11
CA ALA A 10 8.66 -7.07 -10.87
C ALA A 10 8.03 -6.20 -11.97
N PHE A 11 8.76 -5.21 -12.49
CA PHE A 11 8.29 -4.38 -13.60
C PHE A 11 8.19 -5.15 -14.92
N GLU A 12 9.12 -6.05 -15.20
CA GLU A 12 9.06 -6.96 -16.37
C GLU A 12 7.79 -7.83 -16.28
N ILE A 13 7.48 -8.40 -15.11
CA ILE A 13 6.27 -9.21 -14.88
C ILE A 13 4.98 -8.36 -15.03
N ILE A 14 4.99 -7.12 -14.54
CA ILE A 14 3.83 -6.21 -14.68
C ILE A 14 3.58 -5.89 -16.15
N GLU A 15 4.63 -5.60 -16.92
CA GLU A 15 4.53 -5.31 -18.34
C GLU A 15 3.97 -6.51 -19.11
N GLU A 16 4.46 -7.72 -18.84
CA GLU A 16 3.95 -8.94 -19.48
C GLU A 16 2.45 -9.19 -19.19
N ARG A 17 2.03 -9.00 -17.93
CA ARG A 17 0.65 -9.28 -17.52
C ARG A 17 -0.34 -8.20 -17.94
N THR A 18 0.02 -6.92 -17.80
CA THR A 18 -0.89 -5.80 -18.04
C THR A 18 -0.77 -5.19 -19.43
N LYS A 19 0.33 -5.47 -20.15
CA LYS A 19 0.68 -4.86 -21.44
C LYS A 19 0.66 -3.33 -21.42
N LYS A 20 0.87 -2.74 -20.24
CA LYS A 20 0.92 -1.29 -20.00
C LYS A 20 2.31 -0.93 -19.47
N ASN A 21 2.64 0.35 -19.56
CA ASN A 21 3.87 0.85 -18.95
C ASN A 21 3.86 0.57 -17.43
N PRO A 22 4.84 -0.19 -16.90
CA PRO A 22 4.85 -0.58 -15.48
C PRO A 22 4.96 0.61 -14.53
N ILE A 23 5.58 1.71 -14.96
CA ILE A 23 5.67 2.95 -14.17
C ILE A 23 4.29 3.56 -13.97
N GLN A 24 3.45 3.57 -15.01
CA GLN A 24 2.08 4.09 -14.90
C GLN A 24 1.27 3.25 -13.90
N VAL A 25 1.38 1.92 -13.97
CA VAL A 25 0.69 1.02 -13.04
C VAL A 25 1.14 1.26 -11.60
N LEU A 26 2.44 1.49 -11.38
CA LEU A 26 2.95 1.84 -10.05
C LEU A 26 2.38 3.18 -9.56
N VAL A 27 2.33 4.20 -10.41
CA VAL A 27 1.75 5.51 -10.05
C VAL A 27 0.28 5.35 -9.68
N ASP A 28 -0.50 4.64 -10.48
CA ASP A 28 -1.91 4.37 -10.20
C ASP A 28 -2.09 3.62 -8.87
N ALA A 29 -1.25 2.61 -8.62
CA ALA A 29 -1.22 1.89 -7.34
C ALA A 29 -0.93 2.81 -6.15
N LEU A 30 0.03 3.73 -6.27
CA LEU A 30 0.38 4.68 -5.20
C LEU A 30 -0.74 5.69 -4.93
N VAL A 31 -1.38 6.19 -5.97
CA VAL A 31 -2.54 7.11 -5.86
C VAL A 31 -3.69 6.42 -5.10
N ASN A 32 -3.91 5.14 -5.39
CA ASN A 32 -4.96 4.34 -4.79
C ASN A 32 -4.65 3.92 -3.35
N ALA A 33 -3.43 3.47 -3.06
CA ALA A 33 -3.02 2.94 -1.76
C ALA A 33 -2.81 4.00 -0.67
N GLY A 34 -2.69 5.28 -1.05
CA GLY A 34 -2.47 6.37 -0.11
C GLY A 34 -3.72 6.73 0.72
N PRO A 35 -3.66 6.70 2.08
CA PRO A 35 -4.76 7.17 2.92
C PRO A 35 -4.90 8.68 2.90
N ARG A 36 -6.15 9.15 2.93
CA ARG A 36 -6.49 10.57 2.98
C ARG A 36 -6.59 11.07 4.42
N GLU A 37 -7.13 10.24 5.31
CA GLU A 37 -7.31 10.52 6.72
C GLU A 37 -6.64 9.43 7.57
N GLU A 38 -6.06 9.83 8.69
CA GLU A 38 -5.45 8.97 9.70
C GLU A 38 -6.07 9.24 11.07
N VAL A 39 -5.75 8.38 12.04
CA VAL A 39 -6.18 8.54 13.43
C VAL A 39 -4.98 8.75 14.34
N VAL A 40 -5.02 9.82 15.11
CA VAL A 40 -4.07 10.07 16.20
C VAL A 40 -4.80 9.89 17.52
N ARG A 41 -4.15 9.20 18.46
CA ARG A 41 -4.68 9.06 19.82
C ARG A 41 -4.17 10.20 20.68
N LEU A 42 -5.05 11.13 21.02
CA LEU A 42 -4.73 12.22 21.96
C LEU A 42 -4.95 11.72 23.38
N LYS A 43 -3.95 11.93 24.24
CA LYS A 43 -4.05 11.59 25.66
C LYS A 43 -4.52 12.82 26.44
N TYR A 44 -5.67 12.70 27.11
CA TYR A 44 -6.18 13.70 28.03
C TYR A 44 -6.50 13.04 29.37
N GLY A 45 -5.88 13.50 30.46
CA GLY A 45 -6.21 13.07 31.82
C GLY A 45 -6.16 11.55 32.06
N GLY A 46 -5.29 10.82 31.36
CA GLY A 46 -5.15 9.36 31.49
C GLY A 46 -5.98 8.52 30.50
N ILE A 47 -6.84 9.14 29.70
CA ILE A 47 -7.65 8.46 28.67
C ILE A 47 -7.10 8.82 27.28
N ALA A 48 -7.02 7.82 26.39
CA ALA A 48 -6.60 8.02 25.00
C ALA A 48 -7.83 8.07 24.08
N VAL A 49 -8.11 9.24 23.51
CA VAL A 49 -9.24 9.46 22.60
C VAL A 49 -8.73 9.47 21.15
N PRO A 50 -9.28 8.64 20.24
CA PRO A 50 -8.94 8.72 18.82
C PRO A 50 -9.51 10.00 18.22
N ARG A 51 -8.71 10.73 17.45
CA ARG A 51 -9.14 11.87 16.64
C ARG A 51 -8.67 11.70 15.20
N ALA A 52 -9.57 11.98 14.28
CA ALA A 52 -9.27 12.02 12.86
C ALA A 52 -8.39 13.24 12.51
N VAL A 53 -7.37 13.01 11.70
CA VAL A 53 -6.47 14.05 11.17
C VAL A 53 -6.22 13.82 9.68
N ASP A 54 -6.00 14.90 8.94
CA ASP A 54 -5.64 14.81 7.53
C ASP A 54 -4.20 14.37 7.33
N THR A 55 -3.96 13.53 6.32
CA THR A 55 -2.62 13.05 5.97
C THR A 55 -1.92 13.99 5.00
N SER A 56 -0.69 14.40 5.33
CA SER A 56 0.20 15.15 4.43
C SER A 56 0.54 14.36 3.16
N SER A 57 0.73 15.06 2.03
CA SER A 57 1.01 14.45 0.73
C SER A 57 2.25 13.56 0.74
N LEU A 58 3.33 13.98 1.39
CA LEU A 58 4.56 13.18 1.53
C LEU A 58 4.30 11.90 2.33
N ARG A 59 3.55 12.03 3.43
CA ARG A 59 3.22 10.90 4.30
C ARG A 59 2.30 9.88 3.61
N ARG A 60 1.41 10.35 2.74
CA ARG A 60 0.54 9.49 1.93
C ARG A 60 1.34 8.55 1.03
N LEU A 61 2.37 9.08 0.36
CA LEU A 61 3.27 8.29 -0.49
C LEU A 61 4.12 7.31 0.33
N ASP A 62 4.66 7.75 1.47
CA ASP A 62 5.45 6.90 2.37
C ASP A 62 4.64 5.70 2.88
N ILE A 63 3.40 5.94 3.34
CA ILE A 63 2.51 4.87 3.81
C ILE A 63 2.14 3.92 2.67
N ALA A 64 1.86 4.43 1.48
CA ALA A 64 1.54 3.60 0.32
C ALA A 64 2.70 2.67 -0.05
N LEU A 65 3.91 3.21 -0.19
CA LEU A 65 5.12 2.42 -0.48
C LEU A 65 5.40 1.38 0.60
N ARG A 66 5.30 1.78 1.87
CA ARG A 66 5.51 0.89 3.01
C ARG A 66 4.52 -0.26 3.01
N ASN A 67 3.23 0.02 2.79
CA ASN A 67 2.20 -1.01 2.83
C ASN A 67 2.29 -1.96 1.63
N ILE A 68 2.65 -1.47 0.44
CA ILE A 68 2.89 -2.33 -0.74
C ILE A 68 4.09 -3.26 -0.49
N ALA A 69 5.19 -2.73 0.04
CA ALA A 69 6.37 -3.53 0.36
C ALA A 69 6.09 -4.58 1.45
N GLU A 70 5.33 -4.20 2.49
CA GLU A 70 4.94 -5.12 3.55
C GLU A 70 3.96 -6.19 3.07
N GLY A 71 3.02 -5.84 2.20
CA GLY A 71 2.11 -6.78 1.54
C GLY A 71 2.88 -7.83 0.73
N ALA A 72 3.85 -7.38 -0.09
CA ALA A 72 4.72 -8.26 -0.86
C ALA A 72 5.57 -9.17 0.04
N ARG A 73 6.10 -8.65 1.15
CA ARG A 73 6.89 -9.43 2.13
C ARG A 73 6.05 -10.50 2.84
N ILE A 74 4.83 -10.18 3.25
CA ILE A 74 3.92 -11.13 3.90
C ILE A 74 3.48 -12.21 2.90
N ALA A 75 3.19 -11.83 1.66
CA ALA A 75 2.80 -12.75 0.60
C ALA A 75 3.95 -13.71 0.22
N SER A 76 5.18 -13.21 0.13
CA SER A 76 6.36 -14.04 -0.17
C SER A 76 6.69 -15.01 0.95
N PHE A 77 6.38 -14.67 2.21
CA PHE A 77 6.59 -15.58 3.34
C PHE A 77 5.57 -16.74 3.35
N LYS A 78 4.34 -16.50 2.89
CA LYS A 78 3.26 -17.48 2.88
C LYS A 78 3.25 -18.37 1.64
N SER A 79 3.81 -17.89 0.52
CA SER A 79 3.75 -18.56 -0.76
C SER A 79 5.12 -19.05 -1.22
N LYS A 80 5.14 -19.99 -2.17
CA LYS A 80 6.39 -20.44 -2.83
C LYS A 80 6.84 -19.50 -3.95
N LYS A 81 6.11 -18.40 -4.19
CA LYS A 81 6.40 -17.45 -5.27
C LYS A 81 7.62 -16.61 -4.93
N THR A 82 8.29 -16.11 -5.95
CA THR A 82 9.38 -15.17 -5.75
C THR A 82 8.85 -13.83 -5.23
N ILE A 83 9.69 -13.07 -4.54
CA ILE A 83 9.28 -11.76 -4.03
C ILE A 83 8.96 -10.77 -5.16
N ALA A 84 9.59 -10.91 -6.33
CA ALA A 84 9.30 -10.11 -7.52
C ALA A 84 7.88 -10.36 -8.05
N GLU A 85 7.45 -11.63 -8.12
CA GLU A 85 6.08 -12.00 -8.52
C GLU A 85 5.04 -11.52 -7.50
N CYS A 86 5.31 -11.67 -6.20
CA CYS A 86 4.42 -11.16 -5.16
C CYS A 86 4.30 -9.63 -5.22
N LEU A 87 5.39 -8.92 -5.45
CA LEU A 87 5.40 -7.47 -5.59
C LEU A 87 4.61 -7.02 -6.83
N ALA A 88 4.79 -7.70 -7.96
CA ALA A 88 4.02 -7.43 -9.18
C ALA A 88 2.51 -7.65 -8.97
N GLU A 89 2.11 -8.74 -8.32
CA GLU A 89 0.71 -9.02 -8.00
C GLU A 89 0.10 -7.98 -7.06
N GLU A 90 0.85 -7.54 -6.05
CA GLU A 90 0.43 -6.50 -5.11
C GLU A 90 0.22 -5.16 -5.83
N ILE A 91 1.16 -4.75 -6.69
CA ILE A 91 1.08 -3.49 -7.46
C ILE A 91 -0.11 -3.51 -8.42
N ILE A 92 -0.32 -4.60 -9.16
CA ILE A 92 -1.45 -4.73 -10.09
C ILE A 92 -2.78 -4.67 -9.33
N SER A 93 -2.86 -5.34 -8.19
CA SER A 93 -4.08 -5.36 -7.36
C SER A 93 -4.38 -3.97 -6.78
N ALA A 94 -3.34 -3.27 -6.29
CA ALA A 94 -3.46 -1.91 -5.79
C ALA A 94 -3.84 -0.91 -6.88
N ALA A 95 -3.30 -1.06 -8.10
CA ALA A 95 -3.66 -0.22 -9.25
C ALA A 95 -5.14 -0.37 -9.65
N ASN A 96 -5.72 -1.56 -9.46
CA ASN A 96 -7.13 -1.82 -9.74
C ASN A 96 -8.08 -1.49 -8.57
N ASN A 97 -7.58 -0.94 -7.45
CA ASN A 97 -8.36 -0.76 -6.21
C ASN A 97 -9.00 -2.07 -5.69
N ASP A 98 -8.32 -3.20 -5.85
CA ASP A 98 -8.82 -4.48 -5.35
C ASP A 98 -8.44 -4.66 -3.87
N ASN A 99 -9.41 -5.01 -3.02
CA ASN A 99 -9.24 -5.31 -1.61
C ASN A 99 -8.40 -6.56 -1.33
N ARG A 100 -8.06 -7.34 -2.37
CA ARG A 100 -7.03 -8.39 -2.28
C ARG A 100 -5.65 -7.83 -1.96
N SER A 101 -5.37 -6.58 -2.34
CA SER A 101 -4.15 -5.89 -1.96
C SER A 101 -4.16 -5.58 -0.46
N TYR A 102 -3.06 -5.93 0.21
CA TYR A 102 -2.83 -5.56 1.60
C TYR A 102 -2.82 -4.03 1.77
N ALA A 103 -2.25 -3.31 0.80
CA ALA A 103 -2.17 -1.86 0.87
C ALA A 103 -3.54 -1.17 0.81
N ILE A 104 -4.44 -1.62 -0.06
CA ILE A 104 -5.81 -1.10 -0.16
C ILE A 104 -6.62 -1.46 1.09
N SER A 105 -6.59 -2.74 1.50
CA SER A 105 -7.30 -3.18 2.71
C SER A 105 -6.86 -2.37 3.94
N LYS A 106 -5.56 -2.09 4.08
CA LYS A 106 -5.05 -1.31 5.22
C LYS A 106 -5.46 0.15 5.15
N LYS A 107 -5.47 0.76 3.96
CA LYS A 107 -5.98 2.11 3.75
C LYS A 107 -7.45 2.20 4.17
N GLU A 108 -8.30 1.31 3.67
CA GLU A 108 -9.74 1.30 3.99
C GLU A 108 -9.99 1.12 5.48
N GLU A 109 -9.24 0.24 6.14
CA GLU A 109 -9.33 0.05 7.59
C GLU A 109 -9.06 1.36 8.34
N VAL A 110 -7.97 2.06 7.99
CA VAL A 110 -7.56 3.31 8.63
C VAL A 110 -8.58 4.42 8.37
N GLU A 111 -9.01 4.61 7.13
CA GLU A 111 -9.99 5.65 6.76
C GLU A 111 -11.35 5.38 7.42
N ARG A 112 -11.76 4.12 7.55
CA ARG A 112 -12.99 3.74 8.26
C ARG A 112 -12.92 4.11 9.74
N VAL A 113 -11.79 3.86 10.41
CA VAL A 113 -11.63 4.24 11.83
C VAL A 113 -11.54 5.76 11.96
N ALA A 114 -10.90 6.45 11.03
CA ALA A 114 -10.85 7.92 10.99
C ALA A 114 -12.24 8.52 10.86
N LYS A 115 -13.08 8.01 9.96
CA LYS A 115 -14.46 8.46 9.78
C LYS A 115 -15.29 8.33 11.05
N SER A 116 -15.09 7.26 11.82
CA SER A 116 -15.77 7.04 13.12
C SER A 116 -15.22 7.91 14.26
N ALA A 117 -14.02 8.46 14.11
CA ALA A 117 -13.33 9.28 15.12
C ALA A 117 -13.43 10.79 14.86
N ARG A 118 -14.24 11.20 13.87
CA ARG A 118 -14.64 12.60 13.67
C ARG A 118 -15.50 13.07 14.83
#